data_AF-A0A2V9GWC4-F1
#
_entry.id   AF-A0A2V9GWC4-F1
#
_cell.length_a   1.000
_cell.length_b   1.000
_cell.length_c   1.000
_cell.angle_alpha   90.00
_cell.angle_beta   90.00
_cell.angle_gamma   90.00
#
_symmetry.space_group_name_H-M   'P 1'
#
loop_
_entity.id
_entity.type
_entity.pdbx_description
1 polymer ?
#
loop_
_entity_poly.entity_id
_entity_poly.type
_entity_poly.pdbx_seq_one_letter_code
_entity_poly.pdbx_strand_id
1 'polypeptide(L)'
;MDQFVSCYGRAGHALLLDCRSLEHKFVRLPADLQLVICNTMVRHELASGEYNARRAECEEGVRILRIVLPEVRALRDVTLSQLEDHRRNLSPKVFARCHHVISENARVKSVVEAFHRGDNKALGPLLQNSHRSLRDDFEVSCKELDLMVEIATAQPGLIGARMTGGGFGGCTINLVESAAVSDFRRKVAAEYSSTTGLTPEIYVSPASEGVQQIALAENKPAM
;
A
#
# COMPACT_ATOMS: atom_id res chain seq x y z
N MET A 1 -5.83 -6.13 -9.03
CA MET A 1 -5.89 -6.13 -7.55
C MET A 1 -7.22 -5.54 -7.10
N ASP A 2 -7.53 -4.33 -7.57
CA ASP A 2 -8.73 -3.56 -7.20
C ASP A 2 -10.05 -4.31 -7.44
N GLN A 3 -10.20 -4.93 -8.61
CA GLN A 3 -11.38 -5.76 -8.91
C GLN A 3 -11.48 -6.97 -7.97
N PHE A 4 -10.34 -7.54 -7.57
CA PHE A 4 -10.29 -8.73 -6.74
C PHE A 4 -10.78 -8.41 -5.32
N VAL A 5 -10.26 -7.34 -4.69
CA VAL A 5 -10.71 -6.96 -3.34
C VAL A 5 -12.15 -6.45 -3.33
N SER A 6 -12.61 -5.80 -4.42
CA SER A 6 -14.01 -5.39 -4.57
C SER A 6 -14.95 -6.60 -4.62
N CYS A 7 -14.56 -7.69 -5.29
CA CYS A 7 -15.39 -8.89 -5.37
C CYS A 7 -15.29 -9.78 -4.11
N TYR A 8 -14.10 -9.93 -3.54
CA TYR A 8 -13.81 -10.93 -2.49
C TYR A 8 -13.63 -10.34 -1.09
N GLY A 9 -13.88 -9.03 -0.89
CA GLY A 9 -13.77 -8.39 0.42
C GLY A 9 -14.57 -9.12 1.50
N ARG A 10 -14.07 -9.08 2.74
CA ARG A 10 -14.72 -9.67 3.91
C ARG A 10 -14.57 -8.75 5.10
N ALA A 11 -15.66 -8.51 5.82
CA ALA A 11 -15.66 -7.62 6.97
C ALA A 11 -14.63 -8.05 8.02
N GLY A 12 -13.87 -7.08 8.54
CA GLY A 12 -12.82 -7.32 9.55
C GLY A 12 -11.57 -8.05 9.04
N HIS A 13 -11.42 -8.27 7.73
CA HIS A 13 -10.28 -8.97 7.15
C HIS A 13 -9.61 -8.16 6.04
N ALA A 14 -8.28 -8.18 6.00
CA ALA A 14 -7.52 -7.91 4.79
C ALA A 14 -7.49 -9.16 3.89
N LEU A 15 -7.18 -8.96 2.61
CA LEU A 15 -7.05 -10.02 1.63
C LEU A 15 -5.60 -10.13 1.16
N LEU A 16 -4.93 -11.23 1.50
CA LEU A 16 -3.66 -11.60 0.88
C LEU A 16 -3.96 -12.26 -0.46
N LEU A 17 -3.49 -11.67 -1.56
CA LEU A 17 -3.61 -12.20 -2.91
C LEU A 17 -2.26 -12.57 -3.49
N ASP A 18 -2.12 -13.81 -3.93
CA ASP A 18 -1.03 -14.21 -4.81
C ASP A 18 -1.37 -13.82 -6.26
N CYS A 19 -0.77 -12.74 -6.77
CA CYS A 19 -1.06 -12.27 -8.13
C CYS A 19 -0.60 -13.21 -9.26
N ARG A 20 0.18 -14.27 -8.96
CA ARG A 20 0.59 -15.27 -9.96
C ARG A 20 -0.40 -16.43 -10.03
N SER A 21 -0.71 -17.05 -8.89
CA SER A 21 -1.61 -18.21 -8.83
C SER A 21 -3.08 -17.84 -8.66
N LEU A 22 -3.37 -16.59 -8.29
CA LEU A 22 -4.68 -16.08 -7.88
C LEU A 22 -5.24 -16.71 -6.60
N GLU A 23 -4.44 -17.51 -5.90
CA GLU A 23 -4.77 -17.97 -4.56
C GLU A 23 -4.88 -16.79 -3.61
N HIS A 24 -5.86 -16.82 -2.71
CA HIS A 24 -6.08 -15.75 -1.75
C HIS A 24 -6.42 -16.29 -0.36
N LYS A 25 -6.08 -15.50 0.66
CA LYS A 25 -6.34 -15.81 2.06
C LYS A 25 -6.85 -14.57 2.78
N PHE A 26 -7.81 -14.77 3.68
CA PHE A 26 -8.26 -13.71 4.58
C PHE A 26 -7.32 -13.60 5.77
N VAL A 27 -6.90 -12.38 6.07
CA VAL A 27 -6.03 -12.06 7.20
C VAL A 27 -6.83 -11.17 8.14
N ARG A 28 -7.14 -11.70 9.33
CA ARG A 28 -7.95 -10.97 10.31
C ARG A 28 -7.21 -9.72 10.78
N LEU A 29 -7.88 -8.58 10.74
CA LEU A 29 -7.32 -7.33 11.25
C LEU A 29 -7.51 -7.23 12.77
N PRO A 30 -6.56 -6.61 13.50
CA PRO A 30 -6.72 -6.34 14.92
C PRO A 30 -7.92 -5.41 15.18
N ALA A 31 -8.74 -5.75 16.17
CA ALA A 31 -9.96 -4.98 16.47
C ALA A 31 -9.67 -3.63 17.13
N ASP A 32 -8.50 -3.50 17.75
CA ASP A 32 -8.01 -2.30 18.42
C ASP A 32 -7.34 -1.31 17.45
N LEU A 33 -7.13 -1.68 16.18
CA LEU A 33 -6.59 -0.81 15.14
C LEU A 33 -7.65 -0.38 14.13
N GLN A 34 -7.54 0.85 13.66
CA GLN A 34 -8.36 1.43 12.60
C GLN A 34 -7.47 1.81 11.42
N LEU A 35 -7.97 1.58 10.21
CA LEU A 35 -7.36 2.10 9.00
C LEU A 35 -7.91 3.51 8.74
N VAL A 36 -7.03 4.50 8.80
CA VAL A 36 -7.36 5.90 8.50
C VAL A 36 -6.74 6.28 7.15
N ILE A 37 -7.58 6.69 6.21
CA ILE A 37 -7.18 7.09 4.86
C ILE A 37 -7.14 8.62 4.84
N CYS A 38 -5.99 9.19 4.47
CA CYS A 38 -5.84 10.64 4.31
C CYS A 38 -5.56 10.96 2.83
N ASN A 39 -6.51 11.63 2.18
CA ASN A 39 -6.40 12.12 0.81
C ASN A 39 -5.63 13.44 0.79
N THR A 40 -4.55 13.52 0.02
CA THR A 40 -3.72 14.73 -0.12
C THR A 40 -4.40 15.83 -0.92
N MET A 41 -5.49 15.51 -1.62
CA MET A 41 -6.20 16.36 -2.58
C MET A 41 -5.37 16.74 -3.81
N VAL A 42 -4.22 16.10 -4.02
CA VAL A 42 -3.39 16.30 -5.20
C VAL A 42 -3.54 15.11 -6.15
N ARG A 43 -3.73 15.42 -7.43
CA ARG A 43 -3.71 14.47 -8.53
C ARG A 43 -2.77 15.00 -9.61
N HIS A 44 -1.76 14.22 -9.98
CA HIS A 44 -0.91 14.56 -11.11
C HIS A 44 -1.45 13.92 -12.40
N GLU A 45 -1.74 14.75 -13.41
CA GLU A 45 -2.28 14.31 -14.71
C GLU A 45 -1.37 13.32 -15.47
N LEU A 46 -0.07 13.33 -15.17
CA LEU A 46 0.95 12.48 -15.81
C LEU A 46 1.04 11.05 -15.23
N ALA A 47 0.21 10.70 -14.24
CA ALA A 47 0.32 9.43 -13.51
C ALA A 47 0.21 8.18 -14.41
N SER A 48 -0.54 8.23 -15.52
CA SER A 48 -0.68 7.10 -16.44
C SER A 48 0.61 6.79 -17.22
N GLY A 49 1.32 7.84 -17.66
CA GLY A 49 2.61 7.72 -18.35
C GLY A 49 3.68 7.17 -17.41
N GLU A 50 3.77 7.73 -16.20
CA GLU A 50 4.73 7.30 -15.19
C GLU A 50 4.50 5.85 -14.74
N TYR A 51 3.24 5.44 -14.56
CA TYR A 51 2.92 4.05 -14.24
C TYR A 51 3.44 3.08 -15.31
N ASN A 52 3.20 3.40 -16.59
CA ASN A 52 3.69 2.57 -17.70
C ASN A 52 5.22 2.56 -17.77
N ALA A 53 5.88 3.67 -17.44
CA ALA A 53 7.34 3.73 -17.35
C ALA A 53 7.88 2.80 -16.26
N ARG A 54 7.30 2.81 -15.05
CA ARG A 54 7.72 1.89 -13.96
C ARG A 54 7.53 0.43 -14.34
N ARG A 55 6.44 0.12 -15.05
CA ARG A 55 6.21 -1.22 -15.58
C ARG A 55 7.31 -1.62 -16.57
N ALA A 56 7.60 -0.77 -17.56
CA ALA A 56 8.63 -1.03 -18.56
C ALA A 56 10.02 -1.21 -17.92
N GLU A 57 10.35 -0.41 -16.90
CA GLU A 57 11.61 -0.54 -16.14
C GLU A 57 11.70 -1.89 -15.42
N CYS A 58 10.61 -2.38 -14.84
CA CYS A 58 10.56 -3.72 -14.23
C CYS A 58 10.72 -4.84 -15.27
N GLU A 59 10.03 -4.71 -16.41
CA GLU A 59 10.10 -5.68 -17.53
C GLU A 59 11.52 -5.75 -18.12
N GLU A 60 12.19 -4.60 -18.23
CA GLU A 60 13.59 -4.53 -18.65
C GLU A 60 14.52 -5.24 -17.66
N GLY A 61 14.31 -5.02 -16.35
CA GLY A 61 15.06 -5.74 -15.32
C GLY A 61 14.91 -7.26 -15.42
N VAL A 62 13.69 -7.75 -15.65
CA VAL A 62 13.43 -9.18 -15.90
C VAL A 62 14.16 -9.66 -17.15
N ARG A 63 14.12 -8.89 -18.25
CA ARG A 63 14.78 -9.25 -19.52
C ARG A 63 16.28 -9.41 -19.34
N ILE A 64 16.93 -8.49 -18.61
CA ILE A 64 18.36 -8.53 -18.33
C ILE A 64 18.71 -9.71 -17.43
N LEU A 65 17.99 -9.87 -16.31
CA LEU A 65 18.25 -10.95 -15.35
C LEU A 65 18.08 -12.32 -15.98
N ARG A 66 17.11 -12.49 -16.90
CA ARG A 66 16.89 -13.76 -17.60
C ARG A 66 18.06 -14.23 -18.46
N ILE A 67 18.96 -13.34 -18.88
CA ILE A 67 20.17 -13.72 -19.63
C ILE A 67 21.10 -14.59 -18.77
N VAL A 68 21.14 -14.31 -17.46
CA VAL A 68 22.01 -14.99 -16.49
C VAL A 68 21.26 -15.96 -15.57
N LEU A 69 19.94 -15.77 -15.41
CA LEU A 69 19.02 -16.60 -14.62
C LEU A 69 17.84 -17.04 -15.52
N PRO A 70 18.02 -18.06 -16.37
CA PRO A 70 17.08 -18.39 -17.45
C PRO A 70 15.67 -18.82 -16.98
N GLU A 71 15.52 -19.24 -15.72
CA GLU A 71 14.25 -19.59 -15.09
C GLU A 71 13.37 -18.40 -14.71
N VAL A 72 13.95 -17.19 -14.65
CA VAL A 72 13.24 -15.97 -14.24
C VAL A 72 12.22 -15.55 -15.29
N ARG A 73 10.94 -15.49 -14.87
CA ARG A 73 9.82 -15.04 -15.72
C ARG A 73 9.23 -13.71 -15.25
N ALA A 74 9.38 -13.41 -13.96
CA ALA A 74 9.01 -12.14 -13.36
C ALA A 74 9.94 -11.84 -12.17
N LEU A 75 9.95 -10.60 -11.68
CA LEU A 75 10.74 -10.22 -10.50
C LEU A 75 10.42 -11.05 -9.25
N ARG A 76 9.23 -11.66 -9.19
CA ARG A 76 8.86 -12.62 -8.13
C ARG A 76 9.76 -13.86 -8.07
N ASP A 77 10.40 -14.23 -9.18
CA ASP A 77 11.32 -15.38 -9.24
C ASP A 77 12.72 -15.05 -8.72
N VAL A 78 12.99 -13.79 -8.40
CA VAL A 78 14.31 -13.27 -8.08
C VAL A 78 14.40 -12.97 -6.59
N THR A 79 15.45 -13.46 -5.95
CA THR A 79 15.79 -13.10 -4.56
C THR A 79 16.62 -11.81 -4.51
N LEU A 80 16.64 -11.12 -3.36
CA LEU A 80 17.48 -9.92 -3.19
C LEU A 80 18.98 -10.23 -3.39
N SER A 81 19.44 -11.42 -2.97
CA SER A 81 20.83 -11.84 -3.19
C SER A 81 21.13 -11.95 -4.68
N GLN A 82 20.29 -12.65 -5.45
CA GLN A 82 20.45 -12.78 -6.90
C GLN A 82 20.42 -11.42 -7.61
N LEU A 83 19.56 -10.50 -7.16
CA LEU A 83 19.54 -9.14 -7.70
C LEU A 83 20.88 -8.42 -7.45
N GLU A 84 21.43 -8.52 -6.23
CA GLU A 84 22.68 -7.87 -5.85
C GLU A 84 23.89 -8.47 -6.59
N ASP A 85 23.95 -9.80 -6.72
CA ASP A 85 24.99 -10.52 -7.46
C ASP A 85 25.06 -10.08 -8.93
N HIS A 86 23.94 -9.62 -9.48
CA HIS A 86 23.82 -9.14 -10.85
C HIS A 86 23.61 -7.62 -10.96
N ARG A 87 23.85 -6.85 -9.90
CA ARG A 87 23.69 -5.38 -9.88
C ARG A 87 24.36 -4.69 -11.07
N ARG A 88 25.59 -5.12 -11.41
CA ARG A 88 26.40 -4.52 -12.48
C ARG A 88 25.79 -4.68 -13.88
N ASN A 89 24.85 -5.60 -14.06
CA ASN A 89 24.18 -5.84 -15.33
C ASN A 89 23.01 -4.88 -15.55
N LEU A 90 22.55 -4.19 -14.50
CA LEU A 90 21.39 -3.32 -14.49
C LEU A 90 21.83 -1.87 -14.39
N SER A 91 21.10 -0.96 -15.04
CA SER A 91 21.27 0.46 -14.75
C SER A 91 20.84 0.75 -13.30
N PRO A 92 21.39 1.80 -12.65
CA PRO A 92 21.00 2.14 -11.27
C PRO A 92 19.48 2.29 -11.08
N LYS A 93 18.81 2.87 -12.08
CA LYS A 93 17.35 3.06 -12.07
C LYS A 93 16.59 1.73 -12.15
N VAL A 94 16.94 0.88 -13.12
CA VAL A 94 16.28 -0.45 -13.26
C VAL A 94 16.53 -1.31 -12.03
N PHE A 95 17.76 -1.28 -11.49
CA PHE A 95 18.08 -1.94 -10.23
C PHE A 95 17.16 -1.51 -9.10
N ALA A 96 16.98 -0.19 -8.91
CA ALA A 96 16.11 0.35 -7.86
C ALA A 96 14.65 -0.14 -8.02
N ARG A 97 14.10 -0.14 -9.25
CA ARG A 97 12.74 -0.69 -9.49
C ARG A 97 12.63 -2.16 -9.14
N CYS A 98 13.63 -2.96 -9.53
CA CYS A 98 13.67 -4.39 -9.20
C CYS A 98 13.76 -4.59 -7.69
N HIS A 99 14.62 -3.83 -7.02
CA HIS A 99 14.82 -3.87 -5.57
C HIS A 99 13.53 -3.57 -4.82
N HIS A 100 12.79 -2.53 -5.23
CA HIS A 100 11.48 -2.22 -4.68
C HIS A 100 10.55 -3.43 -4.77
N VAL A 101 10.29 -3.94 -5.98
CA VAL A 101 9.30 -5.01 -6.19
C VAL A 101 9.65 -6.28 -5.42
N ILE A 102 10.93 -6.68 -5.43
CA ILE A 102 11.39 -7.90 -4.74
C ILE A 102 11.26 -7.73 -3.23
N SER A 103 11.75 -6.60 -2.68
CA SER A 103 11.69 -6.35 -1.23
C SER A 103 10.26 -6.11 -0.74
N GLU A 104 9.39 -5.54 -1.56
CA GLU A 104 7.98 -5.31 -1.22
C GLU A 104 7.20 -6.62 -1.17
N ASN A 105 7.44 -7.55 -2.11
CA ASN A 105 6.87 -8.90 -2.04
C ASN A 105 7.24 -9.63 -0.73
N ALA A 106 8.47 -9.45 -0.25
CA ALA A 106 8.88 -9.99 1.05
C ALA A 106 8.19 -9.27 2.22
N ARG A 107 8.11 -7.93 2.19
CA ARG A 107 7.42 -7.14 3.23
C ARG A 107 5.96 -7.50 3.38
N VAL A 108 5.24 -7.76 2.29
CA VAL A 108 3.83 -8.21 2.35
C VAL A 108 3.70 -9.47 3.20
N LYS A 109 4.58 -10.46 3.01
CA LYS A 109 4.57 -11.68 3.83
C LYS A 109 4.85 -11.37 5.31
N SER A 110 5.80 -10.49 5.58
CA SER A 110 6.10 -10.06 6.95
C SER A 110 4.93 -9.33 7.62
N VAL A 111 4.17 -8.51 6.89
CA VAL A 111 2.96 -7.84 7.41
C VAL A 111 1.89 -8.86 7.77
N VAL A 112 1.67 -9.87 6.91
CA VAL A 112 0.71 -10.95 7.19
C VAL A 112 1.11 -11.74 8.45
N GLU A 113 2.39 -12.07 8.58
CA GLU A 113 2.92 -12.73 9.76
C GLU A 113 2.78 -11.90 11.04
N ALA A 114 2.99 -10.58 10.95
CA ALA A 114 2.78 -9.66 12.07
C ALA A 114 1.31 -9.66 12.51
N PHE A 115 0.36 -9.62 11.56
CA PHE A 115 -1.07 -9.73 11.87
C PHE A 115 -1.43 -11.07 12.53
N HIS A 116 -0.92 -12.19 12.02
CA HIS A 116 -1.17 -13.52 12.62
C HIS A 116 -0.68 -13.62 14.06
N ARG A 117 0.42 -12.93 14.39
CA ARG A 117 1.01 -12.94 15.74
C ARG A 117 0.45 -11.86 16.67
N GLY A 118 -0.37 -10.93 16.15
CA GLY A 118 -0.79 -9.74 16.89
C GLY A 118 0.36 -8.78 17.22
N ASP A 119 1.44 -8.81 16.43
CA ASP A 119 2.62 -7.97 16.65
C ASP A 119 2.46 -6.60 15.98
N ASN A 120 1.69 -5.74 16.65
CA ASN A 120 1.46 -4.38 16.17
C ASN A 120 2.77 -3.56 16.08
N LYS A 121 3.79 -3.89 16.89
CA LYS A 121 5.08 -3.18 16.88
C LYS A 121 5.87 -3.44 15.59
N ALA A 122 5.74 -4.65 15.02
CA ALA A 122 6.38 -4.98 13.75
C ALA A 122 5.74 -4.26 12.55
N LEU A 123 4.44 -3.94 12.60
CA LEU A 123 3.72 -3.32 11.48
C LEU A 123 4.25 -1.94 11.12
N GLY A 124 4.61 -1.12 12.10
CA GLY A 124 5.08 0.26 11.90
C GLY A 124 6.29 0.35 10.98
N PRO A 125 7.42 -0.27 11.35
CA PRO A 125 8.61 -0.32 10.50
C PRO A 125 8.34 -0.90 9.11
N LEU A 126 7.47 -1.93 9.00
CA LEU A 126 7.14 -2.53 7.70
C LEU A 126 6.45 -1.53 6.76
N LEU A 127 5.45 -0.79 7.25
CA LEU A 127 4.75 0.23 6.45
C LEU A 127 5.67 1.41 6.11
N GLN A 128 6.47 1.89 7.07
CA GLN A 128 7.41 2.98 6.83
C GLN A 128 8.49 2.59 5.81
N ASN A 129 9.05 1.38 5.91
CA ASN A 129 10.03 0.87 4.95
C ASN A 129 9.44 0.74 3.55
N SER A 130 8.18 0.33 3.47
CA SER A 130 7.42 0.25 2.22
C SER A 130 7.21 1.64 1.61
N HIS A 131 6.83 2.65 2.39
CA HIS A 131 6.74 4.04 1.92
C HIS A 131 8.08 4.56 1.40
N ARG A 132 9.17 4.36 2.15
CA ARG A 132 10.51 4.78 1.71
C ARG A 132 10.93 4.07 0.44
N SER A 133 10.66 2.77 0.30
CA SER A 133 10.96 2.07 -0.95
C SER A 133 10.13 2.60 -2.12
N LEU A 134 8.86 2.99 -1.92
CA LEU A 134 8.07 3.64 -2.98
C LEU A 134 8.58 5.04 -3.36
N ARG A 135 9.08 5.80 -2.38
CA ARG A 135 9.63 7.14 -2.59
C ARG A 135 11.01 7.09 -3.25
N ASP A 136 11.92 6.28 -2.70
CA ASP A 136 13.35 6.30 -3.02
C ASP A 136 13.71 5.29 -4.12
N ASP A 137 13.20 4.06 -4.04
CA ASP A 137 13.54 2.99 -4.99
C ASP A 137 12.58 2.94 -6.18
N PHE A 138 11.29 3.22 -5.97
CA PHE A 138 10.27 3.16 -7.01
C PHE A 138 9.90 4.53 -7.57
N GLU A 139 10.24 5.62 -6.87
CA GLU A 139 10.00 7.00 -7.29
C GLU A 139 8.55 7.25 -7.75
N VAL A 140 7.58 6.82 -6.95
CA VAL A 140 6.14 7.04 -7.19
C VAL A 140 5.47 7.88 -6.10
N SER A 141 6.21 8.33 -5.08
CA SER A 141 5.67 9.27 -4.10
C SER A 141 5.69 10.71 -4.66
N CYS A 142 5.23 11.66 -3.84
CA CYS A 142 5.36 13.09 -4.10
C CYS A 142 5.47 13.84 -2.77
N LYS A 143 5.80 15.14 -2.83
CA LYS A 143 5.98 15.97 -1.63
C LYS A 143 4.77 15.94 -0.69
N GLU A 144 3.56 15.88 -1.23
CA GLU A 144 2.32 15.87 -0.45
C GLU A 144 2.09 14.53 0.25
N LEU A 145 2.39 13.42 -0.43
CA LEU A 145 2.32 12.09 0.18
C LEU A 145 3.37 11.95 1.29
N ASP A 146 4.60 12.39 1.02
CA ASP A 146 5.70 12.31 1.97
C ASP A 146 5.41 13.16 3.21
N LEU A 147 4.93 14.40 3.02
CA LEU A 147 4.51 15.29 4.10
C LEU A 147 3.34 14.69 4.90
N MET A 148 2.33 14.12 4.23
CA MET A 148 1.20 13.49 4.93
C MET A 148 1.66 12.31 5.80
N VAL A 149 2.61 11.49 5.32
CA VAL A 149 3.20 10.40 6.10
C VAL A 149 4.04 10.92 7.25
N GLU A 150 4.82 11.98 7.06
CA GLU A 150 5.62 12.62 8.10
C GLU A 150 4.72 13.14 9.24
N ILE A 151 3.71 13.94 8.90
CA ILE A 151 2.74 14.49 9.85
C ILE A 151 2.03 13.37 10.61
N ALA A 152 1.57 12.33 9.90
CA ALA A 152 0.94 11.17 10.52
C ALA A 152 1.89 10.47 11.50
N THR A 153 3.16 10.31 11.13
CA THR A 153 4.19 9.62 11.93
C THR A 153 4.49 10.33 13.24
N ALA A 154 4.34 11.65 13.28
CA ALA A 154 4.50 12.43 14.50
C ALA A 154 3.33 12.29 15.50
N GLN A 155 2.20 11.69 15.10
CA GLN A 155 1.01 11.62 15.95
C GLN A 155 1.04 10.44 16.93
N PRO A 156 0.69 10.67 18.21
CA PRO A 156 0.48 9.59 19.17
C PRO A 156 -0.59 8.59 18.70
N GLY A 157 -0.35 7.30 18.97
CA GLY A 157 -1.25 6.21 18.60
C GLY A 157 -1.18 5.78 17.13
N LEU A 158 -0.30 6.37 16.30
CA LEU A 158 0.01 5.79 15.00
C LEU A 158 0.88 4.52 15.18
N ILE A 159 0.48 3.44 14.53
CA ILE A 159 1.29 2.24 14.34
C ILE A 159 2.22 2.40 13.13
N GLY A 160 1.67 2.75 11.96
CA GLY A 160 2.47 2.99 10.76
C GLY A 160 1.67 3.62 9.62
N ALA A 161 2.38 4.30 8.72
CA ALA A 161 1.80 5.05 7.61
C ALA A 161 2.56 4.81 6.31
N ARG A 162 1.85 4.84 5.18
CA ARG A 162 2.43 4.86 3.83
C ARG A 162 1.45 5.39 2.79
N MET A 163 1.96 5.86 1.65
CA MET A 163 1.13 6.10 0.46
C MET A 163 0.39 4.82 0.01
N THR A 164 -0.77 4.93 -0.63
CA THR A 164 -1.51 3.79 -1.19
C THR A 164 -1.93 4.06 -2.64
N GLY A 165 -2.17 3.00 -3.41
CA GLY A 165 -2.50 3.08 -4.82
C GLY A 165 -1.27 3.39 -5.71
N GLY A 166 -1.52 4.03 -6.86
CA GLY A 166 -0.52 4.26 -7.90
C GLY A 166 0.54 5.32 -7.59
N GLY A 167 0.32 6.16 -6.57
CA GLY A 167 1.21 7.26 -6.23
C GLY A 167 0.97 8.53 -7.05
N PHE A 168 1.95 9.44 -7.06
CA PHE A 168 1.88 10.74 -7.71
C PHE A 168 0.65 11.54 -7.23
N GLY A 169 0.48 11.59 -5.91
CA GLY A 169 -0.70 12.14 -5.24
C GLY A 169 -1.65 11.06 -4.73
N GLY A 170 -2.91 11.43 -4.50
CA GLY A 170 -3.92 10.53 -3.96
C GLY A 170 -3.83 10.38 -2.44
N CYS A 171 -3.78 9.15 -1.93
CA CYS A 171 -4.01 8.89 -0.51
C CYS A 171 -2.82 8.26 0.19
N THR A 172 -2.75 8.47 1.50
CA THR A 172 -2.01 7.63 2.44
C THR A 172 -2.97 6.72 3.20
N ILE A 173 -2.48 5.57 3.64
CA ILE A 173 -3.11 4.73 4.64
C ILE A 173 -2.31 4.77 5.93
N ASN A 174 -3.02 4.80 7.04
CA ASN A 174 -2.46 4.97 8.38
C ASN A 174 -3.13 3.95 9.31
N LEU A 175 -2.36 3.07 9.92
CA LEU A 175 -2.85 2.20 10.98
C LEU A 175 -2.75 2.95 12.30
N VAL A 176 -3.90 3.23 12.91
CA VAL A 176 -4.01 4.07 14.11
C VAL A 176 -4.75 3.28 15.18
N GLU A 177 -4.29 3.36 16.42
CA GLU A 177 -5.02 2.82 17.57
C GLU A 177 -6.42 3.44 17.65
N SER A 178 -7.43 2.61 17.89
CA SER A 178 -8.85 3.01 17.86
C SER A 178 -9.13 4.20 18.79
N ALA A 179 -8.48 4.24 19.95
CA ALA A 179 -8.62 5.33 20.92
C ALA A 179 -8.00 6.66 20.45
N ALA A 180 -7.01 6.62 19.55
CA ALA A 180 -6.29 7.80 19.08
C ALA A 180 -6.88 8.42 17.80
N VAL A 181 -7.80 7.74 17.12
CA VAL A 181 -8.33 8.15 15.80
C VAL A 181 -8.87 9.58 15.78
N SER A 182 -9.67 9.98 16.78
CA SER A 182 -10.26 11.32 16.82
C SER A 182 -9.22 12.43 16.89
N ASP A 183 -8.18 12.24 17.69
CA ASP A 183 -7.08 13.20 17.83
C ASP A 183 -6.16 13.18 16.62
N PHE A 184 -5.85 11.99 16.09
CA PHE A 184 -5.09 11.81 14.86
C PHE A 184 -5.71 12.61 13.72
N ARG A 185 -7.00 12.42 13.44
CA ARG A 185 -7.71 13.12 12.36
C ARG A 185 -7.63 14.63 12.50
N ARG A 186 -7.89 15.15 13.70
CA ARG A 186 -7.88 16.59 13.96
C ARG A 186 -6.50 17.21 13.73
N LYS A 187 -5.46 16.57 14.28
CA LYS A 187 -4.08 17.09 14.22
C LYS A 187 -3.51 16.99 12.81
N VAL A 188 -3.66 15.82 12.15
CA VAL A 188 -3.19 15.63 10.77
C VAL A 188 -3.86 16.63 9.82
N ALA A 189 -5.18 16.81 9.93
CA ALA A 189 -5.89 17.79 9.11
C ALA A 189 -5.37 19.21 9.33
N ALA A 190 -5.26 19.64 10.60
CA ALA A 190 -4.81 20.98 10.94
C ALA A 190 -3.39 21.27 10.44
N GLU A 191 -2.45 20.35 10.68
CA GLU A 191 -1.04 20.52 10.33
C GLU A 191 -0.82 20.46 8.81
N TYR A 192 -1.48 19.52 8.12
CA TYR A 192 -1.39 19.43 6.67
C TYR A 192 -1.98 20.67 6.00
N SER A 193 -3.14 21.15 6.48
CA SER A 193 -3.75 22.38 5.96
C SER A 193 -2.92 23.62 6.24
N SER A 194 -2.32 23.74 7.43
CA SER A 194 -1.45 24.89 7.72
C SER A 194 -0.21 24.93 6.82
N THR A 195 0.33 23.77 6.45
CA THR A 195 1.57 23.67 5.68
C THR A 195 1.33 23.80 4.18
N THR A 196 0.22 23.27 3.66
CA THR A 196 -0.04 23.19 2.22
C THR A 196 -1.09 24.18 1.71
N GLY A 197 -1.93 24.72 2.60
CA GLY A 197 -3.13 25.47 2.23
C GLY A 197 -4.27 24.61 1.69
N LEU A 198 -4.13 23.28 1.67
CA LEU A 198 -5.14 22.33 1.19
C LEU A 198 -5.87 21.68 2.38
N THR A 199 -7.18 21.47 2.24
CA THR A 199 -7.98 20.74 3.23
C THR A 199 -8.01 19.26 2.88
N PRO A 200 -7.36 18.37 3.64
CA PRO A 200 -7.35 16.95 3.33
C PRO A 200 -8.69 16.30 3.69
N GLU A 201 -9.10 15.29 2.91
CA GLU A 201 -10.21 14.42 3.30
C GLU A 201 -9.69 13.24 4.10
N ILE A 202 -10.22 13.03 5.31
CA ILE A 202 -9.78 11.97 6.21
C ILE A 202 -10.93 11.03 6.57
N TYR A 203 -10.80 9.77 6.15
CA TYR A 203 -11.79 8.71 6.31
C TYR A 203 -11.29 7.66 7.29
N VAL A 204 -12.18 7.18 8.16
CA VAL A 204 -11.94 5.96 8.95
C VAL A 204 -12.66 4.83 8.21
N SER A 205 -11.90 3.84 7.73
CA SER A 205 -12.43 2.82 6.85
C SER A 205 -12.25 1.44 7.46
N PRO A 206 -13.33 0.79 7.95
CA PRO A 206 -13.24 -0.60 8.37
C PRO A 206 -13.10 -1.51 7.15
N ALA A 207 -12.40 -2.64 7.31
CA ALA A 207 -12.48 -3.72 6.35
C ALA A 207 -13.93 -4.19 6.23
N SER A 208 -14.44 -4.24 5.00
CA SER A 208 -15.86 -4.43 4.69
C SER A 208 -16.06 -5.61 3.74
N GLU A 209 -17.31 -6.06 3.64
CA GLU A 209 -17.70 -7.06 2.63
C GLU A 209 -17.42 -6.56 1.21
N GLY A 210 -17.12 -7.51 0.32
CA GLY A 210 -17.08 -7.27 -1.11
C GLY A 210 -18.47 -7.07 -1.68
N VAL A 211 -18.59 -7.14 -3.01
CA VAL A 211 -19.87 -7.06 -3.71
C VAL A 211 -20.84 -8.14 -3.20
N GLN A 212 -22.07 -7.71 -2.91
CA GLN A 212 -23.12 -8.59 -2.41
C GLN A 212 -24.45 -8.28 -3.10
N GLN A 213 -25.27 -9.32 -3.27
CA GLN A 213 -26.67 -9.17 -3.64
C GLN A 213 -27.49 -9.00 -2.36
N ILE A 214 -28.31 -7.95 -2.30
CA ILE A 214 -29.23 -7.69 -1.19
C ILE A 214 -30.65 -7.91 -1.71
N ALA A 215 -31.44 -8.73 -1.02
CA ALA A 215 -32.86 -8.85 -1.30
C ALA A 215 -33.57 -7.56 -0.86
N LEU A 216 -34.32 -6.94 -1.77
CA LEU A 216 -35.20 -5.82 -1.40
C LEU A 216 -36.39 -6.38 -0.64
N ALA A 217 -36.77 -5.75 0.47
CA ALA A 217 -37.97 -6.14 1.18
C ALA A 217 -39.19 -5.96 0.26
N GLU A 218 -40.00 -7.00 0.11
CA GLU A 218 -41.31 -6.88 -0.56
C GLU A 218 -42.17 -5.91 0.26
N ASN A 219 -42.50 -4.75 -0.33
CA ASN A 219 -43.52 -3.88 0.22
C ASN A 219 -44.84 -4.66 0.23
N LYS A 220 -45.19 -5.27 1.37
CA LYS A 220 -46.57 -5.73 1.58
C LYS A 220 -47.48 -4.50 1.47
N PRO A 221 -48.43 -4.46 0.52
CA PRO A 221 -49.41 -3.39 0.51
C PRO A 221 -50.17 -3.43 1.84
N ALA A 222 -50.33 -2.25 2.47
CA ALA A 222 -51.12 -2.10 3.69
C ALA A 222 -52.55 -2.62 3.41
N MET A 223 -53.01 -3.54 4.26
CA MET A 223 -54.36 -4.11 4.21
C MET A 223 -55.32 -3.24 5.01
#